data_AF-A0A4U2Z3A4-F1
#
_entry.id   AF-A0A4U2Z3A4-F1
#
_cell.length_a   1.000
_cell.length_b   1.000
_cell.length_c   1.000
_cell.angle_alpha   90.00
_cell.angle_beta   90.00
_cell.angle_gamma   90.00
#
_symmetry.space_group_name_H-M   'P 1'
#
loop_
_entity.id
_entity.type
_entity.pdbx_description
1 polymer ?
#
loop_
_entity_poly.entity_id
_entity_poly.type
_entity_poly.pdbx_seq_one_letter_code
_entity_poly.pdbx_strand_id
1 'polypeptide(L)'
;MSLTVILIVAVLLSIAFHFIGVYAGAKKTVWLMIVLFWAAGINLAMSEIKPKGYKEIESMKGEYSDTDKLIEEAGESVSIYEMLAIKKSYNINKKK
;
A
#
# COMPACT_ATOMS: atom_id res chain seq x y z
N MET A 1 -0.97 11.43 11.22
CA MET A 1 -0.59 10.04 11.58
C MET A 1 0.15 9.45 10.39
N SER A 2 1.39 8.96 10.54
CA SER A 2 2.07 8.27 9.43
C SER A 2 1.55 6.84 9.31
N LEU A 3 1.58 6.25 8.11
CA LEU A 3 1.17 4.86 7.87
C LEU A 3 1.85 3.91 8.86
N THR A 4 3.13 4.13 9.16
CA THR A 4 3.91 3.37 10.14
C THR A 4 3.28 3.42 11.53
N VAL A 5 2.86 4.60 12.00
CA VAL A 5 2.19 4.75 13.30
C VAL A 5 0.84 4.02 13.31
N ILE A 6 0.08 4.08 12.21
CA ILE A 6 -1.20 3.37 12.09
C ILE A 6 -0.98 1.85 12.18
N LEU A 7 0.01 1.33 11.45
CA LEU A 7 0.32 -0.09 11.44
C LEU A 7 0.77 -0.59 12.82
N ILE A 8 1.60 0.17 13.53
CA ILE A 8 2.02 -0.17 14.89
C ILE A 8 0.81 -0.26 15.82
N VAL A 9 -0.08 0.74 15.79
CA VAL A 9 -1.29 0.74 16.62
C VAL A 9 -2.22 -0.43 16.24
N ALA A 10 -2.40 -0.70 14.95
CA ALA A 10 -3.22 -1.82 14.48
C ALA A 10 -2.70 -3.18 14.96
N VAL A 11 -1.37 -3.38 14.97
CA VAL A 11 -0.74 -4.60 15.49
C VAL A 11 -0.94 -4.71 17.01
N LEU A 12 -0.70 -3.64 17.77
CA LEU A 12 -0.91 -3.63 19.22
C LEU A 12 -2.37 -3.93 19.59
N LEU A 13 -3.33 -3.33 18.88
CA LEU A 13 -4.75 -3.62 19.06
C LEU A 13 -5.09 -5.06 18.70
N SER A 14 -4.53 -5.60 17.62
CA SER A 14 -4.75 -6.99 17.23
C SER A 14 -4.28 -7.97 18.32
N ILE A 15 -3.14 -7.67 18.95
CA ILE A 15 -2.62 -8.44 20.10
C ILE A 15 -3.55 -8.30 21.32
N ALA A 16 -3.97 -7.07 21.67
CA ALA A 16 -4.88 -6.85 22.79
C ALA A 16 -6.22 -7.60 22.60
N PHE A 17 -6.81 -7.51 21.41
CA PHE A 17 -8.05 -8.20 21.07
C PHE A 17 -7.90 -9.72 21.05
N HIS A 18 -6.73 -10.25 20.68
CA HIS A 18 -6.45 -11.69 20.79
C HIS A 18 -6.68 -12.19 22.23
N PHE A 19 -6.10 -11.51 23.23
CA PHE A 19 -6.25 -11.91 24.63
C PHE A 19 -7.68 -11.72 25.14
N ILE A 20 -8.34 -10.61 24.77
CA ILE A 20 -9.75 -10.38 25.11
C ILE A 20 -10.63 -11.50 24.54
N GLY A 21 -10.42 -11.89 23.28
CA GLY A 21 -11.17 -12.96 22.63
C GLY A 21 -10.94 -14.33 23.27
N VAL A 22 -9.73 -14.60 23.77
CA VAL A 22 -9.44 -15.82 24.53
C VAL A 22 -10.14 -15.79 25.88
N TYR A 23 -10.01 -14.69 26.63
CA TYR A 23 -10.61 -14.55 27.97
C TYR A 23 -12.14 -14.59 27.94
N ALA A 24 -12.77 -13.96 26.94
CA ALA A 24 -14.21 -13.93 26.78
C ALA A 24 -14.80 -15.20 26.10
N GLY A 25 -13.96 -16.20 25.76
CA GLY A 25 -14.40 -17.40 25.05
C GLY A 25 -14.87 -17.16 23.60
N ALA A 26 -14.66 -15.96 23.05
CA ALA A 26 -15.14 -15.52 21.74
C ALA A 26 -14.04 -15.49 20.65
N LYS A 27 -12.97 -16.29 20.82
CA LYS A 27 -11.77 -16.27 19.97
C LYS A 27 -12.06 -16.25 18.47
N LYS A 28 -12.98 -17.09 17.99
CA LYS A 28 -13.32 -17.20 16.55
C LYS A 28 -13.94 -15.90 16.02
N THR A 29 -14.89 -15.33 16.75
CA THR A 29 -15.57 -14.08 16.38
C THR A 29 -14.60 -12.91 16.34
N VAL A 30 -13.73 -12.80 17.34
CA VAL A 30 -12.73 -11.72 17.40
C VAL A 30 -11.72 -11.84 16.25
N TRP A 31 -11.25 -13.04 15.95
CA TRP A 31 -10.36 -13.24 14.80
C TRP A 31 -11.02 -12.92 13.46
N LEU A 32 -12.29 -13.31 13.27
CA LEU A 32 -13.04 -12.95 12.07
C LEU A 32 -13.14 -11.42 11.93
N MET A 33 -13.46 -10.72 13.01
CA MET A 33 -13.53 -9.26 13.05
C MET A 33 -12.17 -8.63 12.72
N ILE A 34 -11.07 -9.13 13.29
CA ILE A 34 -9.72 -8.64 13.01
C ILE A 34 -9.39 -8.77 11.52
N VAL A 35 -9.67 -9.93 10.91
CA VAL A 35 -9.43 -10.14 9.48
C VAL A 35 -10.22 -9.16 8.61
N LEU A 36 -11.51 -8.95 8.93
CA LEU A 36 -12.34 -7.97 8.22
C LEU A 36 -11.81 -6.55 8.39
N PHE A 37 -11.34 -6.20 9.59
CA PHE A 37 -10.76 -4.89 9.88
C PHE A 37 -9.48 -4.65 9.09
N TRP A 38 -8.61 -5.67 8.99
CA TRP A 38 -7.40 -5.61 8.16
C TRP A 38 -7.73 -5.51 6.67
N ALA A 39 -8.71 -6.26 6.17
CA ALA A 39 -9.13 -6.19 4.77
C ALA A 39 -9.66 -4.79 4.41
N ALA A 40 -10.51 -4.21 5.27
CA ALA A 40 -11.01 -2.85 5.10
C ALA A 40 -9.88 -1.81 5.18
N GLY A 41 -8.98 -1.94 6.16
CA GLY A 41 -7.86 -1.04 6.36
C GLY A 41 -6.87 -1.04 5.18
N ILE A 42 -6.55 -2.21 4.64
CA ILE A 42 -5.68 -2.33 3.46
C ILE A 42 -6.33 -1.66 2.25
N ASN A 43 -7.62 -1.89 2.02
CA ASN A 43 -8.34 -1.30 0.89
C ASN A 43 -8.37 0.23 0.97
N LEU A 44 -8.66 0.78 2.16
CA LEU A 44 -8.60 2.23 2.40
C LEU A 44 -7.20 2.79 2.16
N ALA A 45 -6.15 2.16 2.70
CA ALA A 45 -4.77 2.58 2.47
C ALA A 45 -4.41 2.56 0.98
N MET A 46 -4.83 1.53 0.24
CA MET A 46 -4.61 1.41 -1.20
C MET A 46 -5.33 2.52 -1.98
N SER A 47 -6.53 2.92 -1.55
CA SER A 47 -7.31 4.01 -2.19
C SER A 47 -6.63 5.38 -2.05
N GLU A 48 -5.85 5.59 -0.99
CA GLU A 48 -5.09 6.83 -0.80
C GLU A 48 -3.72 6.81 -1.50
N ILE A 49 -3.07 5.64 -1.58
CA ILE A 49 -1.72 5.50 -2.16
C ILE A 49 -1.76 5.63 -3.68
N LYS A 50 -2.74 5.00 -4.35
CA LYS A 50 -2.83 5.01 -5.82
C LYS A 50 -2.87 6.43 -6.42
N PRO A 51 -3.75 7.36 -6.00
CA PRO A 51 -3.78 8.73 -6.52
C PRO A 51 -2.46 9.48 -6.37
N LYS A 52 -1.76 9.29 -5.24
CA LYS A 52 -0.46 9.94 -5.00
C LYS A 52 0.62 9.40 -5.92
N GLY A 53 0.67 8.08 -6.10
CA GLY A 53 1.64 7.48 -7.00
C GLY A 53 1.39 7.84 -8.46
N TYR A 54 0.13 8.02 -8.92
CA TYR A 54 -0.14 8.45 -10.30
C TYR A 54 0.42 9.84 -10.57
N LYS A 55 0.24 10.78 -9.63
CA LYS A 55 0.84 12.12 -9.71
C LYS A 55 2.37 12.07 -9.73
N GLU A 56 2.96 11.17 -8.95
CA GLU A 56 4.41 10.98 -8.93
C GLU A 56 4.92 10.46 -10.28
N ILE A 57 4.23 9.48 -10.89
CA ILE A 57 4.58 8.97 -12.23
C ILE A 57 4.42 10.03 -13.30
N GLU A 58 3.37 10.85 -13.23
CA GLU A 58 3.16 11.96 -14.15
C GLU A 58 4.34 12.94 -14.12
N SER A 59 4.90 13.21 -12.93
CA SER A 59 6.09 14.06 -12.80
C SER A 59 7.38 13.44 -13.35
N MET A 60 7.42 12.12 -13.59
CA MET A 60 8.59 11.42 -14.15
C MET A 60 8.57 11.34 -15.69
N LYS A 61 7.41 11.62 -16.31
CA LYS A 61 7.23 11.50 -17.76
C LYS A 61 8.14 12.48 -18.50
N GLY A 62 8.80 12.00 -19.55
CA GLY A 62 9.66 12.78 -20.43
C GLY A 62 11.09 13.00 -19.91
N GLU A 63 11.41 12.53 -18.70
CA GLU A 63 12.77 12.67 -18.15
C GLU A 63 13.73 11.60 -18.69
N TYR A 64 13.27 10.36 -18.89
CA TYR A 64 14.12 9.25 -19.33
C TYR A 64 13.37 8.29 -20.26
N SER A 65 13.92 8.04 -21.45
CA SER A 65 13.31 7.17 -22.47
C SER A 65 12.96 5.76 -21.96
N ASP A 66 13.83 5.13 -21.17
CA ASP A 66 13.59 3.79 -20.61
C ASP A 66 12.49 3.79 -19.54
N THR A 67 12.30 4.91 -18.83
CA THR A 67 11.22 5.07 -17.86
C THR A 67 9.90 5.35 -18.57
N ASP A 68 9.92 6.17 -19.62
CA ASP A 68 8.73 6.49 -20.42
C ASP A 68 8.13 5.27 -21.10
N LYS A 69 8.96 4.34 -21.60
CA LYS A 69 8.47 3.06 -22.15
C LYS A 69 7.65 2.28 -21.13
N LEU A 70 8.11 2.20 -19.87
CA LEU A 70 7.38 1.50 -18.81
C LEU A 70 6.08 2.22 -18.44
N ILE A 71 6.06 3.55 -18.55
CA ILE A 71 4.84 4.34 -18.31
C ILE A 71 3.82 4.11 -19.43
N GLU A 72 4.28 4.03 -20.68
CA GLU A 72 3.44 3.76 -21.85
C GLU A 72 2.88 2.33 -21.82
N GLU A 73 3.71 1.34 -21.49
CA GLU A 73 3.31 -0.06 -21.33
C GLU A 73 2.26 -0.25 -20.24
N ALA A 74 2.35 0.51 -19.14
CA ALA A 74 1.40 0.43 -18.03
C ALA A 74 0.03 1.09 -18.33
N GLY A 75 -0.04 1.97 -19.34
CA GLY A 75 -1.29 2.59 -19.80
C GLY A 75 -2.03 3.44 -18.75
N GLU A 76 -3.35 3.58 -18.91
CA GLU A 76 -4.20 4.44 -18.06
C GLU A 76 -4.45 3.86 -16.66
N SER A 77 -4.27 2.55 -16.47
CA SER A 77 -4.59 1.85 -15.22
C SER A 77 -3.35 1.21 -14.58
N VAL A 78 -2.37 2.04 -14.22
CA VAL A 78 -1.12 1.58 -13.60
C VAL A 78 -1.42 0.91 -12.24
N SER A 79 -1.09 -0.37 -12.12
CA SER A 79 -1.12 -1.11 -10.86
C SER A 79 0.05 -0.71 -9.95
N ILE A 80 -0.05 -0.93 -8.64
CA ILE A 80 1.03 -0.60 -7.69
C ILE A 80 2.37 -1.26 -8.09
N TYR A 81 2.33 -2.46 -8.67
CA TYR A 81 3.55 -3.14 -9.14
C TYR A 81 4.22 -2.39 -10.29
N GLU A 82 3.43 -1.95 -11.27
CA GLU A 82 3.93 -1.14 -12.38
C GLU A 82 4.43 0.22 -11.88
N MET A 83 3.74 0.84 -10.91
CA MET A 83 4.20 2.08 -10.28
C MET A 83 5.58 1.91 -9.64
N LEU A 84 5.81 0.80 -8.93
CA LEU A 84 7.09 0.48 -8.32
C LEU A 84 8.18 0.20 -9.37
N ALA A 85 7.83 -0.47 -10.47
CA ALA A 85 8.76 -0.74 -11.57
C ALA A 85 9.20 0.56 -12.27
N ILE A 86 8.24 1.44 -12.59
CA ILE A 86 8.50 2.77 -13.16
C ILE A 86 9.41 3.58 -12.24
N LYS A 87 9.07 3.68 -10.95
CA LYS A 87 9.87 4.43 -9.97
C LYS A 87 11.28 3.85 -9.80
N LYS A 88 11.43 2.53 -9.88
CA LYS A 88 12.73 1.87 -9.85
C LYS A 88 13.56 2.24 -11.09
N SER A 89 12.97 2.19 -12.28
CA SER A 89 13.62 2.60 -13.54
C SER A 89 14.09 4.06 -13.47
N TYR A 90 13.20 4.97 -13.07
CA TYR A 90 13.51 6.39 -12.89
C TYR A 90 14.71 6.61 -11.96
N ASN A 91 14.70 5.98 -10.78
CA ASN A 91 15.78 6.11 -9.80
C ASN A 91 17.12 5.53 -10.28
N ILE A 92 17.10 4.51 -11.14
CA ILE A 92 18.33 3.96 -11.73
C ILE A 92 18.88 4.92 -12.77
N ASN A 93 18.03 5.46 -13.66
CA ASN A 93 18.45 6.36 -14.71
C ASN A 93 18.91 7.72 -14.18
N LYS A 94 18.31 8.21 -13.10
CA LYS A 94 18.75 9.42 -12.40
C LYS A 94 20.12 9.31 -11.73
N LYS A 95 20.57 8.09 -11.41
CA LYS A 95 21.88 7.84 -10.80
C LYS A 95 23.00 7.63 -11.82
N LYS A 96 22.66 7.48 -13.10
CA LYS A 96 23.61 7.41 -14.21
C LYS A 96 23.91 8.82 -14.70
#